data_AF-A0A5N5G0B5-F1
#
_entry.id   AF-A0A5N5G0B5-F1
#
_cell.length_a   1.000
_cell.length_b   1.000
_cell.length_c   1.000
_cell.angle_alpha   90.00
_cell.angle_beta   90.00
_cell.angle_gamma   90.00
#
_symmetry.space_group_name_H-M   'P 1'
#
loop_
_entity.id
_entity.type
_entity.pdbx_description
1 polymer ?
#
loop_
_entity_poly.entity_id
_entity_poly.type
_entity_poly.pdbx_seq_one_letter_code
_entity_poly.pdbx_strand_id
1 'polypeptide(L)'
;MTMVLATMEGLYFGQPKKNTKGPNRMLKLAHNIHVSNEKIKIAYDLRHRGTSTSQQHSSIATSCGFVIWRHCPMQWESWAEIPERTKKLVQHELSVIYNLEDISPEATAYLEENLATWYKNCKCELHAHFKKWDDSEITRLEGCPIELLKQLED
;
A
#
# COMPACT_ATOMS: atom_id res chain seq x y z
N MET A 1 -6.75 -45.28 -40.80
CA MET A 1 -5.83 -46.01 -39.90
C MET A 1 -4.45 -45.47 -40.20
N THR A 2 -3.85 -44.59 -39.40
CA THR A 2 -3.48 -44.79 -38.00
C THR A 2 -3.46 -43.44 -37.27
N MET A 3 -4.12 -43.35 -36.12
CA MET A 3 -4.01 -42.23 -35.18
C MET A 3 -2.71 -42.36 -34.40
N VAL A 4 -1.89 -41.31 -34.35
CA VAL A 4 -0.83 -41.17 -33.35
C VAL A 4 -1.30 -40.12 -32.35
N LEU A 5 -1.76 -40.61 -31.19
CA LEU A 5 -1.99 -39.83 -29.99
C LEU A 5 -0.62 -39.46 -29.40
N ALA A 6 -0.29 -38.16 -29.36
CA ALA A 6 0.82 -37.65 -28.56
C ALA A 6 0.24 -37.01 -27.30
N THR A 7 0.53 -37.68 -26.19
CA THR A 7 0.13 -37.42 -24.81
C THR A 7 0.50 -36.00 -24.36
N MET A 8 -0.47 -35.28 -23.80
CA MET A 8 -0.23 -34.09 -23.00
C MET A 8 0.30 -34.50 -21.61
N GLU A 9 1.58 -34.25 -21.36
CA GLU A 9 2.14 -34.11 -20.03
C GLU A 9 2.80 -32.71 -20.03
N GLY A 10 2.43 -31.74 -19.22
CA GLY A 10 2.14 -31.83 -17.80
C GLY A 10 3.20 -31.00 -17.06
N LEU A 11 3.13 -29.67 -17.17
CA LEU A 11 3.93 -28.75 -16.35
C LEU A 11 3.23 -27.38 -16.25
N TYR A 12 1.99 -27.41 -15.77
CA TYR A 12 1.43 -26.23 -15.12
C TYR A 12 2.13 -26.08 -13.77
N PHE A 13 3.04 -25.11 -13.66
CA PHE A 13 3.47 -24.58 -12.37
C PHE A 13 2.29 -23.85 -11.71
N GLY A 14 1.32 -24.62 -11.23
CA GLY A 14 0.34 -24.15 -10.27
C GLY A 14 1.05 -24.00 -8.93
N GLN A 15 1.63 -22.82 -8.67
CA GLN A 15 1.96 -22.49 -7.30
C GLN A 15 0.64 -22.42 -6.52
N PRO A 16 0.43 -23.23 -5.46
CA PRO A 16 -0.72 -23.07 -4.60
C PRO A 16 -0.60 -21.68 -3.95
N LYS A 17 -1.56 -20.78 -4.26
CA LYS A 17 -1.65 -19.48 -3.58
C LYS A 17 -1.84 -19.75 -2.10
N LYS A 18 -0.82 -19.44 -1.30
CA LYS A 18 -0.87 -19.48 0.16
C LYS A 18 -1.73 -18.30 0.64
N ASN A 19 -3.05 -18.47 0.63
CA ASN A 19 -4.01 -17.46 1.08
C ASN A 19 -4.17 -17.48 2.60
N THR A 20 -3.06 -17.41 3.31
CA THR A 20 -3.08 -17.12 4.75
C THR A 20 -2.00 -16.08 4.99
N LYS A 21 -2.22 -14.93 4.35
CA LYS A 21 -1.62 -13.69 4.81
C LYS A 21 -2.31 -13.35 6.13
N GLY A 22 -1.55 -12.76 7.04
CA GLY A 22 -2.03 -12.44 8.39
C GLY A 22 -2.31 -10.94 8.50
N PRO A 23 -3.20 -10.54 9.43
CA PRO A 23 -3.87 -9.24 9.35
C PRO A 23 -2.90 -8.08 9.25
N ASN A 24 -3.31 -7.02 8.54
CA ASN A 24 -2.46 -5.86 8.26
C ASN A 24 -1.66 -5.45 9.49
N ARG A 25 -0.34 -5.28 9.31
CA ARG A 25 0.54 -4.78 10.38
C ARG A 25 0.05 -3.42 10.91
N MET A 26 -0.50 -2.57 10.05
CA MET A 26 -1.07 -1.28 10.42
C MET A 26 -2.29 -1.42 11.32
N LEU A 27 -3.23 -2.34 11.05
CA LEU A 27 -4.41 -2.54 11.88
C LEU A 27 -4.03 -3.04 13.28
N LYS A 28 -3.07 -3.97 13.35
CA LYS A 28 -2.50 -4.42 14.63
C LYS A 28 -1.82 -3.27 15.37
N LEU A 29 -1.10 -2.41 14.66
CA LEU A 29 -0.43 -1.26 15.24
C LEU A 29 -1.45 -0.25 15.76
N ALA A 30 -2.44 0.14 14.96
CA ALA A 30 -3.52 1.04 15.38
C ALA A 30 -4.28 0.52 16.60
N HIS A 31 -4.59 -0.78 16.64
CA HIS A 31 -5.18 -1.42 17.81
C HIS A 31 -4.28 -1.31 19.04
N ASN A 32 -2.99 -1.64 18.90
CA ASN A 32 -2.04 -1.56 20.01
C ASN A 32 -1.88 -0.13 20.53
N ILE A 33 -1.84 0.87 19.64
CA ILE A 33 -1.74 2.29 19.98
C ILE A 33 -3.03 2.80 20.63
N HIS A 34 -4.20 2.33 20.18
CA HIS A 34 -5.46 2.64 20.84
C HIS A 34 -5.49 2.12 22.28
N VAL A 35 -4.95 0.92 22.52
CA VAL A 35 -4.88 0.32 23.86
C VAL A 35 -3.83 0.99 24.75
N SER A 36 -2.67 1.36 24.21
CA SER A 36 -1.59 2.01 24.98
C SER A 36 -1.74 3.53 25.11
N ASN A 37 -2.56 4.14 24.25
CA ASN A 37 -2.71 5.59 24.08
C ASN A 37 -1.39 6.36 23.83
N GLU A 38 -0.34 5.65 23.41
CA GLU A 38 0.98 6.23 23.14
C GLU A 38 1.31 6.11 21.65
N LYS A 39 1.33 7.24 20.94
CA LYS A 39 1.64 7.28 19.50
C LYS A 39 3.12 7.02 19.23
N ILE A 40 3.41 6.36 18.12
CA ILE A 40 4.79 6.03 17.73
C ILE A 40 5.51 7.29 17.23
N LYS A 41 6.64 7.61 17.84
CA LYS A 41 7.56 8.63 17.31
C LYS A 41 8.29 8.09 16.08
N ILE A 42 8.31 8.86 15.01
CA ILE A 42 9.10 8.54 13.82
C ILE A 42 10.54 8.95 14.10
N ALA A 43 11.38 7.95 14.42
CA ALA A 43 12.82 8.17 14.57
C ALA A 43 13.44 8.27 13.18
N TYR A 44 13.94 9.46 12.83
CA TYR A 44 14.56 9.74 11.55
C TYR A 44 16.07 9.91 11.70
N ASP A 45 16.83 9.24 10.85
CA ASP A 45 18.28 9.31 10.79
C ASP A 45 18.74 10.14 9.59
N LEU A 46 19.34 11.29 9.88
CA LEU A 46 19.91 12.21 8.89
C LEU A 46 21.04 11.58 8.06
N ARG A 47 21.82 10.65 8.64
CA ARG A 47 22.94 10.01 7.94
C ARG A 47 22.46 9.07 6.86
N HIS A 48 21.39 8.33 7.13
CA HIS A 48 20.84 7.31 6.23
C HIS A 48 19.61 7.78 5.45
N ARG A 49 19.16 9.03 5.66
CA ARG A 49 17.98 9.62 5.00
C ARG A 49 16.76 8.70 5.06
N GLY A 50 16.47 8.20 6.25
CA GLY A 50 15.40 7.24 6.47
C GLY A 50 15.14 7.02 7.95
N THR A 51 14.25 6.10 8.26
CA THR A 51 13.99 5.75 9.66
C THR A 51 15.19 5.10 10.32
N SER A 52 15.39 5.36 11.61
CA SER A 52 16.51 4.82 12.39
C SER A 52 16.51 3.28 12.50
N THR A 53 15.38 2.62 12.26
CA THR A 53 15.26 1.16 12.29
C THR A 53 14.57 0.61 11.04
N SER A 54 15.00 -0.56 10.56
CA SER A 54 14.36 -1.27 9.45
C SER A 54 12.91 -1.68 9.75
N GLN A 55 12.59 -1.93 11.02
CA GLN A 55 11.24 -2.25 11.46
C GLN A 55 10.31 -1.03 11.34
N GLN A 56 10.76 0.16 11.74
CA GLN A 56 10.00 1.40 11.52
C GLN A 56 9.83 1.68 10.02
N HIS A 57 10.90 1.51 9.22
CA HIS A 57 10.81 1.66 7.76
C HIS A 57 9.70 0.78 7.18
N SER A 58 9.71 -0.52 7.49
CA SER A 58 8.72 -1.47 7.01
C SER A 58 7.30 -1.15 7.51
N SER A 59 7.19 -0.70 8.76
CA SER A 59 5.91 -0.28 9.36
C SER A 59 5.32 0.91 8.61
N ILE A 60 6.11 1.98 8.41
CA ILE A 60 5.70 3.19 7.68
C ILE A 60 5.33 2.86 6.24
N ALA A 61 6.15 2.07 5.55
CA ALA A 61 5.84 1.67 4.18
C ALA A 61 4.51 0.92 4.10
N THR A 62 4.24 0.00 5.04
CA THR A 62 2.99 -0.77 5.07
C THR A 62 1.78 0.13 5.37
N SER A 63 1.90 1.06 6.33
CA SER A 63 0.81 1.98 6.67
C SER A 63 0.53 2.98 5.56
N CYS A 64 1.58 3.54 4.93
CA CYS A 64 1.42 4.45 3.79
C CYS A 64 0.71 3.74 2.63
N GLY A 65 1.12 2.51 2.30
CA GLY A 65 0.44 1.70 1.30
C GLY A 65 -1.05 1.56 1.61
N PHE A 66 -1.39 1.10 2.82
CA PHE A 66 -2.79 0.91 3.23
C PHE A 66 -3.64 2.18 3.10
N VAL A 67 -3.15 3.30 3.63
CA VAL A 67 -3.91 4.55 3.64
C VAL A 67 -4.09 5.10 2.22
N ILE A 68 -3.06 5.02 1.37
CA ILE A 68 -3.14 5.41 -0.04
C ILE A 68 -4.18 4.55 -0.77
N TRP A 69 -4.10 3.22 -0.62
CA TRP A 69 -5.01 2.28 -1.26
C TRP A 69 -6.48 2.53 -0.89
N ARG A 70 -6.75 2.90 0.36
CA ARG A 70 -8.11 3.09 0.88
C ARG A 70 -8.72 4.44 0.53
N HIS A 71 -7.90 5.50 0.46
CA HIS A 71 -8.41 6.86 0.45
C HIS A 71 -8.07 7.67 -0.81
N CYS A 72 -7.13 7.22 -1.63
CA CYS A 72 -6.73 7.93 -2.84
C CYS A 72 -7.29 7.24 -4.09
N PRO A 73 -8.44 7.69 -4.64
CA PRO A 73 -8.89 7.22 -5.95
C PRO A 73 -7.84 7.58 -7.00
N MET A 74 -7.51 6.65 -7.90
CA MET A 74 -6.36 6.77 -8.82
C MET A 74 -6.64 7.66 -10.05
N GLN A 75 -7.58 8.59 -9.91
CA GLN A 75 -8.01 9.52 -10.95
C GLN A 75 -7.00 10.65 -11.20
N TRP A 76 -6.06 10.90 -10.28
CA TRP A 76 -5.04 11.95 -10.44
C TRP A 76 -3.75 11.41 -11.07
N GLU A 77 -3.07 12.24 -11.87
CA GLU A 77 -1.86 11.80 -12.57
C GLU A 77 -0.70 11.60 -11.59
N SER A 78 -0.59 12.47 -10.60
CA SER A 78 0.49 12.48 -9.61
C SER A 78 0.01 12.74 -8.17
N TRP A 79 0.87 12.45 -7.18
CA TRP A 79 0.63 12.79 -5.77
C TRP A 79 0.44 14.29 -5.56
N ALA A 80 1.13 15.12 -6.36
CA ALA A 80 1.06 16.57 -6.26
C ALA A 80 -0.35 17.10 -6.57
N GLU A 81 -1.04 16.52 -7.54
CA GLU A 81 -2.39 16.91 -7.99
C GLU A 81 -3.52 16.46 -7.06
N ILE A 82 -3.23 15.58 -6.10
CA ILE A 82 -4.24 15.12 -5.16
C ILE A 82 -4.76 16.31 -4.34
N PRO A 83 -6.08 16.52 -4.26
CA PRO A 83 -6.69 17.59 -3.50
C PRO A 83 -6.25 17.57 -2.04
N GLU A 84 -6.05 18.76 -1.47
CA GLU A 84 -5.64 18.95 -0.08
C GLU A 84 -6.56 18.23 0.91
N ARG A 85 -7.88 18.16 0.63
CA ARG A 85 -8.85 17.40 1.43
C ARG A 85 -8.47 15.92 1.59
N THR A 86 -7.95 15.29 0.54
CA THR A 86 -7.59 13.87 0.53
C THR A 86 -6.24 13.68 1.21
N LYS A 87 -5.28 14.57 0.97
CA LYS A 87 -3.98 14.56 1.67
C LYS A 87 -4.16 14.70 3.18
N LYS A 88 -5.03 15.61 3.64
CA LYS A 88 -5.37 15.76 5.06
C LYS A 88 -6.02 14.51 5.66
N LEU A 89 -6.85 13.81 4.89
CA LEU A 89 -7.46 12.56 5.34
C LEU A 89 -6.40 11.45 5.50
N VAL A 90 -5.49 11.33 4.53
CA VAL A 90 -4.34 10.40 4.60
C VAL A 90 -3.48 10.70 5.82
N GLN A 91 -3.16 11.97 6.06
CA GLN A 91 -2.39 12.40 7.23
C GLN A 91 -3.14 12.12 8.54
N HIS A 92 -4.46 12.34 8.59
CA HIS A 92 -5.28 12.05 9.75
C HIS A 92 -5.25 10.55 10.12
N GLU A 93 -5.41 9.65 9.15
CA GLU A 93 -5.31 8.20 9.39
C GLU A 93 -3.92 7.78 9.90
N LEU A 94 -2.85 8.37 9.35
CA LEU A 94 -1.50 8.13 9.85
C LEU A 94 -1.27 8.69 11.26
N SER A 95 -1.94 9.79 11.61
CA SER A 95 -1.84 10.42 12.93
C SER A 95 -2.43 9.60 14.08
N VAL A 96 -3.25 8.58 13.77
CA VAL A 96 -3.76 7.61 14.73
C VAL A 96 -2.63 6.74 15.26
N ILE A 97 -1.62 6.48 14.43
CA ILE A 97 -0.52 5.56 14.71
C ILE A 97 0.75 6.31 15.10
N TYR A 98 1.06 7.35 14.34
CA TYR A 98 2.30 8.11 14.47
C TYR A 98 2.03 9.47 15.12
N ASN A 99 3.00 9.93 15.92
CA ASN A 99 2.98 11.29 16.40
C ASN A 99 3.47 12.24 15.30
N LEU A 100 2.53 12.85 14.58
CA LEU A 100 2.81 13.80 13.50
C LEU A 100 2.89 15.26 13.99
N GLU A 101 2.65 15.54 15.28
CA GLU A 101 2.77 16.89 15.85
C GLU A 101 4.22 17.24 16.21
N ASP A 102 5.01 16.23 16.61
CA ASP A 102 6.41 16.33 17.07
C ASP A 102 7.41 15.79 16.02
N ILE A 103 7.01 15.76 14.75
CA ILE A 103 7.84 15.23 13.66
C ILE A 103 8.77 16.30 13.10
N SER A 104 10.02 15.94 12.81
CA SER A 104 10.97 16.88 12.17
C SER A 104 10.57 17.14 10.71
N PRO A 105 10.91 18.32 10.14
CA PRO A 105 10.63 18.62 8.73
C PRO A 105 11.20 17.59 7.75
N GLU A 106 12.37 17.02 8.06
CA GLU A 106 13.01 15.98 7.25
C GLU A 106 12.24 14.66 7.31
N ALA A 107 11.74 14.28 8.49
CA ALA A 107 10.91 13.10 8.67
C ALA A 107 9.53 13.27 7.99
N THR A 108 8.98 14.49 7.97
CA THR A 108 7.78 14.83 7.20
C THR A 108 8.02 14.69 5.70
N ALA A 109 9.13 15.22 5.19
CA ALA A 109 9.49 15.10 3.78
C ALA A 109 9.68 13.62 3.38
N TYR A 110 10.30 12.84 4.25
CA TYR A 110 10.44 11.38 4.08
C TYR A 110 9.08 10.67 4.01
N LEU A 111 8.13 11.04 4.89
CA LEU A 111 6.79 10.48 4.89
C LEU A 111 6.03 10.81 3.59
N GLU A 112 6.09 12.07 3.16
CA GLU A 112 5.49 12.53 1.90
C GLU A 112 6.10 11.83 0.68
N GLU A 113 7.42 11.60 0.65
CA GLU A 113 8.09 10.83 -0.40
C GLU A 113 7.61 9.37 -0.43
N ASN A 114 7.42 8.75 0.74
CA ASN A 114 6.86 7.41 0.84
C ASN A 114 5.42 7.36 0.32
N LEU A 115 4.60 8.36 0.65
CA LEU A 115 3.21 8.46 0.15
C LEU A 115 3.18 8.62 -1.38
N ALA A 116 4.02 9.50 -1.92
CA ALA A 116 4.14 9.69 -3.37
C ALA A 116 4.61 8.42 -4.09
N THR A 117 5.61 7.73 -3.52
CA THR A 117 6.12 6.46 -4.04
C THR A 117 5.04 5.40 -4.02
N TRP A 118 4.30 5.27 -2.92
CA TRP A 118 3.19 4.33 -2.83
C TRP A 118 2.08 4.67 -3.80
N TYR A 119 1.70 5.93 -3.96
CA TYR A 119 0.69 6.34 -4.94
C TYR A 119 1.08 5.90 -6.37
N LYS A 120 2.34 6.12 -6.76
CA LYS A 120 2.86 5.66 -8.06
C LYS A 120 2.83 4.13 -8.17
N ASN A 121 3.29 3.42 -7.14
CA ASN A 121 3.30 1.95 -7.15
C ASN A 121 1.88 1.39 -7.24
N CYS A 122 0.93 1.96 -6.51
CA CYS A 122 -0.48 1.53 -6.57
C CYS A 122 -1.05 1.73 -7.98
N LYS A 123 -0.75 2.86 -8.63
CA LYS A 123 -1.14 3.09 -10.04
C LYS A 123 -0.54 2.05 -10.99
N CYS A 124 0.74 1.70 -10.81
CA CYS A 124 1.38 0.67 -11.62
C CYS A 124 0.77 -0.72 -11.41
N GLU A 125 0.53 -1.11 -10.15
CA GLU A 125 -0.11 -2.39 -9.80
C GLU A 125 -1.52 -2.49 -10.37
N LEU A 126 -2.31 -1.41 -10.29
CA LEU A 126 -3.62 -1.38 -10.93
C LEU A 126 -3.53 -1.44 -12.45
N HIS A 127 -2.64 -0.67 -13.08
CA HIS A 127 -2.44 -0.79 -14.52
C HIS A 127 -2.09 -2.23 -14.92
N ALA A 128 -1.25 -2.93 -14.15
CA ALA A 128 -0.95 -4.34 -14.38
C ALA A 128 -2.14 -5.28 -14.11
N HIS A 129 -2.99 -4.97 -13.13
CA HIS A 129 -4.23 -5.70 -12.85
C HIS A 129 -5.22 -5.55 -14.00
N PHE A 130 -5.46 -4.31 -14.42
CA PHE A 130 -6.39 -3.97 -15.47
C PHE A 130 -5.87 -4.28 -16.86
N LYS A 131 -4.57 -4.35 -17.14
CA LYS A 131 -4.07 -4.90 -18.42
C LYS A 131 -4.53 -6.36 -18.66
N LYS A 132 -4.96 -7.07 -17.61
CA LYS A 132 -5.56 -8.41 -17.73
C LYS A 132 -7.04 -8.37 -18.14
N TRP A 133 -7.69 -7.21 -18.05
CA TRP A 133 -9.08 -6.96 -18.39
C TRP A 133 -9.13 -5.91 -19.50
N ASP A 134 -9.72 -6.18 -20.65
CA ASP A 134 -9.53 -5.36 -21.87
C ASP A 134 -10.12 -3.91 -21.83
N ASP A 135 -10.46 -3.38 -20.65
CA ASP A 135 -11.22 -2.13 -20.49
C ASP A 135 -10.59 -1.13 -19.49
N SER A 136 -9.88 -0.15 -20.05
CA SER A 136 -9.21 0.94 -19.33
C SER A 136 -10.16 2.00 -18.77
N GLU A 137 -11.40 2.10 -19.26
CA GLU A 137 -12.35 3.10 -18.74
C GLU A 137 -13.05 2.60 -17.47
N ILE A 138 -13.36 1.29 -17.41
CA ILE A 138 -13.89 0.63 -16.20
C ILE A 138 -12.90 0.79 -15.03
N THR A 139 -11.60 0.64 -15.31
CA THR A 139 -10.50 0.85 -14.37
C THR A 139 -10.52 2.21 -13.67
N ARG A 140 -10.85 3.27 -14.44
CA ARG A 140 -10.83 4.64 -13.94
C ARG A 140 -12.05 4.95 -13.07
N LEU A 141 -13.17 4.27 -13.31
CA LEU A 141 -14.45 4.46 -12.63
C LEU A 141 -14.62 3.58 -11.39
N GLU A 142 -14.15 2.33 -11.42
CA GLU A 142 -14.25 1.37 -10.30
C GLU A 142 -13.35 1.76 -9.10
N GLY A 143 -12.25 2.49 -9.34
CA GLY A 143 -11.30 2.84 -8.29
C GLY A 143 -10.41 1.65 -7.88
N CYS A 144 -10.02 1.60 -6.61
CA CYS A 144 -9.21 0.48 -6.09
C CYS A 144 -10.08 -0.80 -5.97
N PRO A 145 -9.68 -1.94 -6.54
CA PRO A 145 -10.34 -3.22 -6.35
C PRO A 145 -10.39 -3.59 -4.86
N ILE A 146 -11.58 -3.87 -4.36
CA ILE A 146 -11.82 -4.28 -2.96
C ILE A 146 -11.04 -5.55 -2.62
N GLU A 147 -10.75 -6.41 -3.60
CA GLU A 147 -9.94 -7.61 -3.43
C GLU A 147 -8.48 -7.30 -3.07
N LEU A 148 -7.93 -6.17 -3.54
CA LEU A 148 -6.59 -5.72 -3.18
C LEU A 148 -6.58 -5.09 -1.78
N LEU A 149 -7.66 -4.40 -1.40
CA LEU A 149 -7.86 -3.93 -0.02
C LEU A 149 -7.99 -5.11 0.94
N LYS A 150 -8.74 -6.15 0.57
CA LYS A 150 -8.91 -7.37 1.34
C LYS A 150 -7.59 -8.13 1.53
N GLN A 151 -6.71 -8.16 0.53
CA GLN A 151 -5.34 -8.68 0.66
C GLN A 151 -4.42 -7.84 1.56
N LEU A 152 -4.79 -6.60 1.85
CA LEU A 152 -4.12 -5.78 2.84
C LEU A 152 -4.72 -5.96 4.22
N GLU A 153 -6.03 -6.17 4.33
CA GLU A 153 -6.75 -6.35 5.60
C GLU A 153 -6.51 -7.73 6.24
N ASP A 154 -6.47 -8.79 5.42
CA ASP A 154 -6.23 -10.20 5.80
C ASP A 154 -4.75 -10.57 5.97
#